data_AF-A0A0G4LQK8-F1
#
_entry.id   AF-A0A0G4LQK8-F1
#
_cell.length_a   1.000
_cell.length_b   1.000
_cell.length_c   1.000
_cell.angle_alpha   90.00
_cell.angle_beta   90.00
_cell.angle_gamma   90.00
#
_symmetry.space_group_name_H-M   'P 1'
#
loop_
_entity.id
_entity.type
_entity.pdbx_description
1 polymer ?
#
loop_
_entity_poly.entity_id
_entity_poly.type
_entity_poly.pdbx_seq_one_letter_code
_entity_poly.pdbx_strand_id
1 'polypeptide(L)' 'MAAFIKAVNAKIRANPALNYFCSTHFWGPASNFGIPVAAVLDTQKSPDLISGQMTGALL' A
#
# COMPACT_ATOMS: atom_id res chain seq x y z
N MET A 1 -14.07 -12.65 19.19
CA MET A 1 -13.02 -12.12 18.29
C MET A 1 -13.51 -10.93 17.45
N ALA A 2 -14.54 -11.09 16.62
CA ALA A 2 -15.02 -10.03 15.72
C ALA A 2 -15.48 -8.74 16.42
N ALA A 3 -16.16 -8.84 17.58
CA ALA A 3 -16.59 -7.67 18.35
C ALA A 3 -15.41 -6.85 18.93
N PHE A 4 -14.32 -7.51 19.31
CA PHE A 4 -13.11 -6.85 19.81
C PHE A 4 -12.39 -6.09 18.70
N ILE A 5 -12.26 -6.70 17.51
CA ILE A 5 -11.68 -6.07 16.32
C ILE A 5 -12.52 -4.84 15.92
N LYS A 6 -13.86 -4.95 15.98
CA LYS A 6 -14.77 -3.85 15.66
C LYS A 6 -14.66 -2.70 16.67
N ALA A 7 -14.52 -2.99 17.96
CA ALA A 7 -14.31 -1.98 19.00
C ALA A 7 -12.96 -1.25 18.86
N VAL A 8 -11.89 -1.98 18.53
CA VAL A 8 -10.57 -1.40 18.28
C VAL A 8 -10.58 -0.52 17.04
N ASN A 9 -11.17 -0.99 15.93
CA ASN A 9 -11.32 -0.18 14.71
C ASN A 9 -12.15 1.09 14.94
N ALA A 10 -13.22 1.01 15.74
CA ALA A 10 -14.01 2.19 16.10
C ALA A 10 -13.19 3.19 16.92
N LYS A 11 -12.34 2.71 17.85
CA LYS A 11 -11.47 3.57 18.65
C LYS A 11 -10.37 4.23 17.82
N ILE A 12 -9.78 3.52 16.87
CA ILE A 12 -8.75 4.06 15.95
C ILE A 12 -9.37 5.11 15.02
N ARG A 13 -10.57 4.85 14.49
CA ARG A 13 -11.30 5.77 13.60
C ARG A 13 -11.96 6.95 14.32
N ALA A 14 -11.94 6.99 15.65
CA ALA A 14 -12.45 8.13 16.43
C ALA A 14 -11.58 9.39 16.29
N ASN A 15 -10.30 9.24 15.91
CA ASN A 15 -9.44 10.38 15.61
C ASN A 15 -9.55 10.75 14.11
N PRO A 16 -9.85 12.01 13.77
CA PRO A 16 -10.05 12.43 12.38
C PRO A 16 -8.81 12.23 11.50
N ALA A 17 -7.59 12.39 12.05
CA ALA A 17 -6.35 12.17 11.31
C ALA A 17 -6.13 10.69 10.98
N LEU A 18 -6.41 9.80 11.93
CA LEU A 18 -6.30 8.35 11.73
C LEU A 18 -7.40 7.83 10.80
N ASN A 19 -8.60 8.39 10.88
CA ASN A 19 -9.69 8.05 9.97
C ASN A 19 -9.34 8.46 8.52
N TYR A 20 -8.74 9.63 8.33
CA TYR A 20 -8.27 10.08 7.02
C TYR A 20 -7.15 9.19 6.47
N PHE A 21 -6.15 8.85 7.29
CA PHE A 21 -5.05 7.95 6.89
C PHE A 21 -5.54 6.53 6.52
N CYS A 22 -6.53 6.00 7.23
CA CYS A 22 -7.14 4.71 6.91
C CYS A 22 -8.25 4.79 5.84
N SER A 23 -8.40 5.93 5.17
CA SER A 23 -9.39 6.13 4.12
C SER A 23 -8.81 5.93 2.72
N THR A 24 -9.68 5.61 1.78
CA THR A 24 -9.35 5.54 0.35
C THR A 24 -8.97 6.91 -0.24
N HIS A 25 -9.36 8.01 0.41
CA HIS A 25 -8.99 9.36 -0.02
C HIS A 25 -7.52 9.68 0.23
N PHE A 26 -6.90 9.05 1.23
CA PHE A 26 -5.46 9.15 1.45
C PHE A 26 -4.71 8.20 0.51
N TRP A 27 -5.11 6.93 0.48
CA TRP A 27 -4.39 5.90 -0.29
C TRP A 27 -4.56 6.01 -1.80
N GLY A 28 -5.67 6.58 -2.31
CA GLY A 28 -5.86 6.78 -3.75
C GLY A 28 -4.76 7.65 -4.38
N PRO A 29 -4.58 8.90 -3.92
CA PRO A 29 -3.45 9.73 -4.34
C PRO A 29 -2.10 9.11 -3.99
N ALA A 30 -1.93 8.56 -2.78
CA ALA A 30 -0.66 7.97 -2.35
C ALA A 30 -0.21 6.82 -3.26
N SER A 31 -1.13 5.98 -3.72
CA SER A 31 -0.84 4.92 -4.69
C SER A 31 -0.58 5.46 -6.09
N ASN A 32 -1.31 6.49 -6.54
CA ASN A 32 -1.10 7.08 -7.87
C ASN A 32 0.30 7.72 -8.03
N PHE A 33 0.87 8.26 -6.96
CA PHE A 33 2.25 8.77 -6.97
C PHE A 33 3.28 7.73 -6.52
N GLY A 34 2.91 6.87 -5.58
CA GLY A 34 3.79 5.86 -5.01
C GLY A 34 4.09 4.71 -5.96
N ILE A 35 3.13 4.28 -6.78
CA ILE A 35 3.33 3.17 -7.73
C ILE A 35 4.34 3.55 -8.84
N PRO A 36 4.22 4.71 -9.52
CA PRO A 36 5.22 5.12 -10.50
C PRO A 36 6.61 5.31 -9.89
N VAL A 37 6.69 5.89 -8.69
CA VAL A 37 7.97 6.05 -7.97
C VAL A 37 8.56 4.70 -7.60
N ALA A 38 7.75 3.76 -7.11
CA ALA A 38 8.19 2.40 -6.82
C ALA A 38 8.65 1.68 -8.09
N ALA A 39 7.98 1.86 -9.23
CA ALA A 39 8.38 1.28 -10.52
C ALA A 39 9.75 1.82 -11.00
N VAL A 40 10.01 3.12 -10.85
CA VAL A 40 11.31 3.72 -11.19
C VAL A 40 12.43 3.27 -10.23
N LEU A 41 12.09 2.95 -8.98
CA LEU A 41 13.05 2.38 -8.03
C LEU A 41 13.28 0.88 -8.28
N ASP A 42 12.26 0.16 -8.75
CA ASP A 42 12.35 -1.27 -9.06
C ASP A 42 13.21 -1.54 -10.31
N THR A 43 13.23 -0.62 -11.30
CA THR A 43 14.11 -0.73 -12.48
C THR A 43 15.60 -0.62 -12.17
N GLN A 44 15.98 -0.07 -11.00
CA GLN A 44 17.38 0.04 -10.57
C GLN A 44 17.82 -1.13 -9.68
N LYS A 45 16.92 -2.07 -9.37
CA LYS A 45 17.24 -3.21 -8.54
C LYS A 45 17.88 -4.32 -9.37
N SER A 46 18.91 -4.97 -8.83
CA SER A 46 19.60 -6.06 -9.51
C SER A 46 18.61 -7.16 -9.92
N PRO A 47 18.67 -7.68 -11.16
CA PRO A 47 17.71 -8.65 -11.70
C PRO A 47 17.65 -9.97 -10.92
N ASP A 48 18.65 -10.29 -10.08
CA ASP A 48 18.62 -11.43 -9.15
C ASP A 48 17.62 -11.28 -7.99
N LEU A 49 17.18 -10.05 -7.69
CA LEU A 49 16.14 -9.77 -6.68
C LEU A 49 14.73 -9.66 -7.28
N ILE A 50 14.63 -9.68 -8.61
CA ILE A 50 13.37 -9.63 -9.33
C ILE A 50 12.88 -11.07 -9.47
N SER A 51 11.71 -11.37 -8.89
CA SER A 51 11.07 -12.68 -9.01
C SER A 51 10.99 -13.09 -10.47
N GLY A 52 11.40 -14.32 -10.81
CA GLY A 52 11.37 -14.82 -12.19
C GLY A 52 9.98 -14.74 -12.87
N GLN A 53 8.89 -14.66 -12.09
CA GLN A 53 7.55 -14.40 -12.63
C GLN A 53 7.36 -12.96 -13.13
N MET A 54 8.01 -11.95 -12.53
CA MET A 54 8.00 -10.59 -13.05
C MET A 54 8.84 -10.48 -14.33
N THR A 55 9.99 -11.16 -14.40
CA THR A 55 10.79 -11.22 -15.62
C THR A 55 10.05 -11.94 -16.76
N GLY A 56 9.30 -12.99 -16.47
CA GLY A 56 8.46 -13.68 -17.45
C GLY A 56 7.26 -12.88 -17.97
N ALA A 57 6.81 -11.85 -17.24
CA ALA A 57 5.76 -10.94 -17.69
C ALA A 57 6.29 -9.80 -18.59
N LEU A 58 7.62 -9.64 -18.69
CA LEU A 58 8.30 -8.66 -19.54
C LEU A 58 8.78 -9.25 -20.89
N LEU A 59 8.69 -10.58 -21.07
CA LEU A 59 8.83 -11.28 -22.36
C LEU A 59 7.48 -11.38 -23.07
#